data_AF-A0A957X4M4-F1
#
_entry.id   AF-A0A957X4M4-F1
#
_cell.length_a   1.000
_cell.length_b   1.000
_cell.length_c   1.000
_cell.angle_alpha   90.00
_cell.angle_beta   90.00
_cell.angle_gamma   90.00
#
_symmetry.space_group_name_H-M   'P 1'
#
loop_
_entity.id
_entity.type
_entity.pdbx_description
1 polymer ?
#
loop_
_entity_poly.entity_id
_entity_poly.type
_entity_poly.pdbx_seq_one_letter_code
_entity_poly.pdbx_strand_id
1 'polypeptide(L)'
;ELVQERVQAVTAEGYKASKWFFRDGPTDGVAGIQRNLRLARTLREAVGPDIDIMLDAWSSWDVPYTIQMAARLEEYMPRWIEEPVLADKIPQYAEIRRNVRVPISGGEHEYTRWGAKALFDAGACDVYQQDIYWAGGISETMKIITLASAYDMPVIPHGHSTPASAHVIAAWPQTTCPLLEYLIKWNTIHQHFLKTPLKPINGIVTLPTAPGLGMELDEDKTETQEEIKL
;
A
#
# COMPACT_ATOMS: atom_id res chain seq x y z
N GLU A 1 -9.88 -19.24 10.52
CA GLU A 1 -10.18 -18.68 11.86
C GLU A 1 -9.49 -17.34 12.06
N LEU A 2 -8.17 -17.25 12.29
CA LEU A 2 -7.52 -15.97 12.63
C LEU A 2 -7.57 -14.87 11.53
N VAL A 3 -7.47 -15.23 10.24
CA VAL A 3 -7.59 -14.26 9.14
C VAL A 3 -9.00 -13.65 9.10
N GLN A 4 -10.02 -14.50 9.19
CA GLN A 4 -11.42 -14.12 9.20
C GLN A 4 -11.73 -13.20 10.39
N GLU A 5 -11.31 -13.59 11.59
CA GLU A 5 -11.52 -12.79 12.80
C GLU A 5 -10.90 -11.40 12.65
N ARG A 6 -9.65 -11.32 12.17
CA ARG A 6 -8.94 -10.05 12.01
C ARG A 6 -9.57 -9.17 10.93
N VAL A 7 -9.95 -9.72 9.78
CA VAL A 7 -10.55 -8.91 8.71
C VAL A 7 -11.94 -8.40 9.12
N GLN A 8 -12.69 -9.18 9.89
CA GLN A 8 -13.97 -8.76 10.46
C GLN A 8 -13.79 -7.68 11.53
N ALA A 9 -12.77 -7.80 12.39
CA ALA A 9 -12.46 -6.79 13.40
C ALA A 9 -12.13 -5.44 12.76
N VAL A 10 -11.22 -5.39 11.77
CA VAL A 10 -10.90 -4.12 11.09
C VAL A 10 -12.10 -3.56 10.32
N THR A 11 -12.94 -4.42 9.74
CA THR A 11 -14.16 -3.95 9.06
C THR A 11 -15.16 -3.36 10.08
N ALA A 12 -15.28 -3.96 11.27
CA ALA A 12 -16.12 -3.45 12.35
C ALA A 12 -15.61 -2.10 12.92
N GLU A 13 -14.31 -1.84 12.85
CA GLU A 13 -13.71 -0.53 13.15
C GLU A 13 -13.96 0.53 12.06
N GLY A 14 -14.68 0.18 10.98
CA GLY A 14 -15.15 1.09 9.94
C GLY A 14 -14.26 1.18 8.70
N TYR A 15 -13.15 0.42 8.63
CA TYR A 15 -12.32 0.36 7.43
C TYR A 15 -13.12 -0.20 6.25
N LYS A 16 -12.96 0.43 5.08
CA LYS A 16 -13.62 0.01 3.82
C LYS A 16 -12.72 -0.79 2.88
N ALA A 17 -11.47 -0.95 3.26
CA ALA A 17 -10.47 -1.69 2.50
C ALA A 17 -9.46 -2.35 3.45
N SER A 18 -8.93 -3.52 3.08
CA SER A 18 -7.84 -4.16 3.81
C SER A 18 -6.85 -4.84 2.86
N LYS A 19 -5.55 -4.71 3.15
CA LYS A 19 -4.47 -5.34 2.38
C LYS A 19 -3.86 -6.51 3.14
N TRP A 20 -3.60 -7.61 2.44
CA TRP A 20 -3.09 -8.86 3.01
C TRP A 20 -1.96 -9.45 2.18
N PHE A 21 -0.93 -9.92 2.88
CA PHE A 21 0.25 -10.52 2.27
C PHE A 21 0.05 -12.00 1.97
N PHE A 22 0.42 -12.40 0.77
CA PHE A 22 0.66 -13.81 0.46
C PHE A 22 1.88 -14.32 1.21
N ARG A 23 1.93 -15.64 1.41
CA ARG A 23 3.02 -16.33 2.12
C ARG A 23 3.71 -17.37 1.25
N ASP A 24 3.14 -17.66 0.09
CA ASP A 24 3.59 -18.70 -0.83
C ASP A 24 3.84 -18.08 -2.20
N GLY A 25 4.79 -18.64 -2.93
CA GLY A 25 5.21 -18.17 -4.25
C GLY A 25 5.48 -19.31 -5.25
N PRO A 26 6.24 -19.05 -6.31
CA PRO A 26 6.46 -20.01 -7.41
C PRO A 26 7.03 -21.36 -6.95
N THR A 27 7.85 -21.37 -5.91
CA THR A 27 8.53 -22.58 -5.41
C THR A 27 7.64 -23.49 -4.58
N ASP A 28 6.47 -23.02 -4.13
CA ASP A 28 5.55 -23.78 -3.27
C ASP A 28 4.58 -24.69 -4.04
N GLY A 29 4.64 -24.63 -5.37
CA GLY A 29 3.86 -25.45 -6.29
C GLY A 29 2.34 -25.33 -6.08
N VAL A 30 1.61 -26.39 -6.43
CA VAL A 30 0.14 -26.41 -6.35
C VAL A 30 -0.34 -26.20 -4.91
N ALA A 31 0.38 -26.70 -3.90
CA ALA A 31 -0.01 -26.54 -2.50
C ALA A 31 0.04 -25.06 -2.06
N GLY A 32 1.06 -24.30 -2.50
CA GLY A 32 1.16 -22.86 -2.27
C GLY A 32 0.05 -22.08 -2.96
N ILE A 33 -0.23 -22.39 -4.22
CA ILE A 33 -1.38 -21.81 -4.95
C ILE A 33 -2.67 -22.01 -4.14
N GLN A 34 -2.95 -23.23 -3.70
CA GLN A 34 -4.16 -23.52 -2.93
C GLN A 34 -4.19 -22.79 -1.58
N ARG A 35 -3.06 -22.53 -0.93
CA ARG A 35 -2.99 -21.71 0.29
C ARG A 35 -3.31 -20.25 0.01
N ASN A 36 -2.72 -19.66 -1.03
CA ASN A 36 -3.00 -18.29 -1.45
C ASN A 36 -4.47 -18.09 -1.85
N LEU A 37 -5.08 -19.04 -2.57
CA LEU A 37 -6.51 -18.98 -2.90
C LEU A 37 -7.40 -19.11 -1.65
N ARG A 38 -7.03 -19.97 -0.69
CA ARG A 38 -7.75 -20.06 0.58
C ARG A 38 -7.72 -18.73 1.35
N LEU A 39 -6.61 -17.99 1.32
CA LEU A 39 -6.54 -16.66 1.91
C LEU A 39 -7.55 -15.72 1.25
N ALA A 40 -7.50 -15.57 -0.07
CA ALA A 40 -8.38 -14.68 -0.82
C ALA A 40 -9.87 -15.03 -0.62
N ARG A 41 -10.21 -16.33 -0.68
CA ARG A 41 -11.56 -16.82 -0.40
C ARG A 41 -12.02 -16.46 1.00
N THR A 42 -11.20 -16.76 2.01
CA THR A 42 -11.53 -16.48 3.42
C THR A 42 -11.78 -15.00 3.64
N LEU A 43 -10.97 -14.12 3.02
CA LEU A 43 -11.16 -12.68 3.11
C LEU A 43 -12.50 -12.27 2.49
N ARG A 44 -12.76 -12.65 1.23
CA ARG A 44 -13.97 -12.26 0.52
C ARG A 44 -15.25 -12.78 1.19
N GLU A 45 -15.26 -14.05 1.62
CA GLU A 45 -16.40 -14.64 2.36
C GLU A 45 -16.67 -13.91 3.68
N ALA A 46 -15.62 -13.42 4.36
CA ALA A 46 -15.74 -12.77 5.65
C ALA A 46 -16.28 -11.34 5.59
N VAL A 47 -15.95 -10.59 4.54
CA VAL A 47 -16.27 -9.14 4.43
C VAL A 47 -17.36 -8.82 3.41
N GLY A 48 -17.77 -9.79 2.58
CA GLY A 48 -18.76 -9.57 1.52
C GLY A 48 -18.20 -8.76 0.34
N PRO A 49 -19.04 -8.37 -0.63
CA PRO A 49 -18.59 -7.75 -1.88
C PRO A 49 -18.24 -6.25 -1.76
N ASP A 50 -18.77 -5.55 -0.75
CA ASP A 50 -18.69 -4.09 -0.64
C ASP A 50 -17.41 -3.56 0.04
N ILE A 51 -16.59 -4.47 0.57
CA ILE A 51 -15.31 -4.14 1.20
C ILE A 51 -14.18 -4.51 0.24
N ASP A 52 -13.28 -3.57 0.00
CA ASP A 52 -12.13 -3.82 -0.85
C ASP A 52 -11.12 -4.74 -0.16
N ILE A 53 -10.58 -5.70 -0.93
CA ILE A 53 -9.44 -6.52 -0.52
C ILE A 53 -8.29 -6.28 -1.47
N MET A 54 -7.11 -6.05 -0.93
CA MET A 54 -5.86 -5.91 -1.69
C MET A 54 -4.92 -7.05 -1.29
N LEU A 55 -4.16 -7.54 -2.26
CA LEU A 55 -3.35 -8.75 -2.08
C LEU A 55 -1.90 -8.44 -2.46
N ASP A 56 -1.00 -8.67 -1.53
CA ASP A 56 0.38 -8.21 -1.63
C ASP A 56 1.33 -9.41 -1.79
N ALA A 57 2.06 -9.43 -2.91
CA ALA A 57 3.05 -10.45 -3.22
C ALA A 57 4.46 -10.05 -2.79
N TRP A 58 4.69 -8.80 -2.38
CA TRP A 58 5.95 -8.27 -1.86
C TRP A 58 7.18 -8.73 -2.65
N SER A 59 7.12 -8.51 -3.95
CA SER A 59 8.15 -8.82 -4.94
C SER A 59 8.57 -10.29 -5.03
N SER A 60 7.75 -11.23 -4.54
CA SER A 60 8.12 -12.65 -4.37
C SER A 60 7.70 -13.58 -5.51
N TRP A 61 6.94 -13.10 -6.49
CA TRP A 61 6.46 -13.92 -7.61
C TRP A 61 7.24 -13.66 -8.91
N ASP A 62 6.87 -14.41 -9.94
CA ASP A 62 7.33 -14.24 -11.31
C ASP A 62 6.13 -14.05 -12.26
N VAL A 63 6.41 -13.76 -13.53
CA VAL A 63 5.35 -13.50 -14.53
C VAL A 63 4.40 -14.70 -14.71
N PRO A 64 4.87 -15.94 -14.95
CA PRO A 64 3.97 -17.07 -15.14
C PRO A 64 3.09 -17.34 -13.93
N TYR A 65 3.65 -17.32 -12.71
CA TYR A 65 2.90 -17.53 -11.48
C TYR A 65 1.86 -16.42 -11.26
N THR A 66 2.25 -15.16 -11.51
CA THR A 66 1.34 -14.02 -11.32
C THR A 66 0.15 -14.09 -12.26
N ILE A 67 0.36 -14.37 -13.55
CA ILE A 67 -0.73 -14.52 -14.52
C ILE A 67 -1.65 -15.67 -14.11
N GLN A 68 -1.07 -16.81 -13.71
CA GLN A 68 -1.83 -17.97 -13.25
C GLN A 68 -2.67 -17.66 -12.01
N MET A 69 -2.10 -16.95 -11.03
CA MET A 69 -2.78 -16.57 -9.79
C MET A 69 -3.84 -15.52 -10.04
N ALA A 70 -3.55 -14.46 -10.78
CA ALA A 70 -4.48 -13.37 -11.06
C ALA A 70 -5.78 -13.89 -11.68
N ALA A 71 -5.69 -14.79 -12.67
CA ALA A 71 -6.86 -15.41 -13.29
C ALA A 71 -7.75 -16.20 -12.30
N ARG A 72 -7.16 -16.81 -11.27
CA ARG A 72 -7.89 -17.53 -10.21
C ARG A 72 -8.42 -16.59 -9.13
N LEU A 73 -7.76 -15.45 -8.95
CA LEU A 73 -8.15 -14.45 -7.95
C LEU A 73 -9.32 -13.57 -8.44
N GLU A 74 -9.61 -13.54 -9.74
CA GLU A 74 -10.71 -12.74 -10.33
C GLU A 74 -12.05 -12.94 -9.61
N GLU A 75 -12.41 -14.18 -9.22
CA GLU A 75 -13.66 -14.47 -8.53
C GLU A 75 -13.79 -13.78 -7.16
N TYR A 76 -12.66 -13.44 -6.53
CA TYR A 76 -12.62 -12.75 -5.23
C TYR A 76 -12.55 -11.23 -5.38
N MET A 77 -12.52 -10.72 -6.61
CA MET A 77 -12.53 -9.29 -6.94
C MET A 77 -11.54 -8.48 -6.09
N PRO A 78 -10.25 -8.84 -6.03
CA PRO A 78 -9.27 -7.99 -5.36
C PRO A 78 -9.16 -6.64 -6.09
N ARG A 79 -9.04 -5.57 -5.32
CA ARG A 79 -8.86 -4.22 -5.86
C ARG A 79 -7.53 -4.08 -6.59
N TRP A 80 -6.49 -4.78 -6.12
CA TRP A 80 -5.24 -4.97 -6.86
C TRP A 80 -4.43 -6.18 -6.35
N ILE A 81 -3.45 -6.59 -7.15
CA ILE A 81 -2.28 -7.37 -6.72
C ILE A 81 -1.07 -6.44 -6.66
N GLU A 82 -0.44 -6.37 -5.50
CA GLU A 82 0.68 -5.48 -5.20
C GLU A 82 2.02 -6.19 -5.34
N GLU A 83 2.96 -5.48 -5.94
CA GLU A 83 4.34 -5.91 -6.17
C GLU A 83 4.51 -7.39 -6.54
N PRO A 84 3.96 -7.86 -7.66
CA PRO A 84 4.11 -9.25 -8.07
C PRO A 84 5.57 -9.63 -8.33
N VAL A 85 6.40 -8.71 -8.82
CA VAL A 85 7.79 -8.95 -9.19
C VAL A 85 8.70 -7.87 -8.62
N LEU A 86 10.00 -8.17 -8.54
CA LEU A 86 11.03 -7.20 -8.14
C LEU A 86 10.88 -5.85 -8.87
N ALA A 87 11.08 -4.75 -8.14
CA ALA A 87 10.95 -3.38 -8.64
C ALA A 87 11.74 -3.12 -9.94
N ASP A 88 12.98 -3.61 -10.03
CA ASP A 88 13.85 -3.48 -11.21
C ASP A 88 13.25 -4.05 -12.51
N LYS A 89 12.24 -4.93 -12.40
CA LYS A 89 11.65 -5.66 -13.52
C LYS A 89 10.43 -4.93 -14.10
N ILE A 90 10.54 -3.62 -14.34
CA ILE A 90 9.48 -2.79 -14.95
C ILE A 90 8.86 -3.43 -16.22
N PRO A 91 9.63 -4.03 -17.16
CA PRO A 91 9.04 -4.69 -18.32
C PRO A 91 8.13 -5.87 -17.95
N GLN A 92 8.43 -6.58 -16.86
CA GLN A 92 7.63 -7.71 -16.37
C GLN A 92 6.34 -7.24 -15.70
N TYR A 93 6.36 -6.12 -14.96
CA TYR A 93 5.14 -5.47 -14.50
C TYR A 93 4.20 -5.16 -15.66
N ALA A 94 4.72 -4.51 -16.71
CA ALA A 94 3.93 -4.16 -17.89
C ALA A 94 3.42 -5.40 -18.64
N GLU A 95 4.20 -6.48 -18.69
CA GLU A 95 3.77 -7.76 -19.24
C GLU A 95 2.63 -8.37 -18.44
N ILE A 96 2.77 -8.45 -17.11
CA ILE A 96 1.72 -8.98 -16.22
C ILE A 96 0.45 -8.18 -16.41
N ARG A 97 0.51 -6.86 -16.28
CA ARG A 97 -0.66 -5.97 -16.36
C ARG A 97 -1.42 -6.14 -17.68
N ARG A 98 -0.73 -6.34 -18.80
CA ARG A 98 -1.38 -6.60 -20.12
C ARG A 98 -2.09 -7.95 -20.21
N ASN A 99 -1.74 -8.91 -19.35
CA ASN A 99 -2.22 -10.29 -19.43
C ASN A 99 -3.19 -10.68 -18.30
N VAL A 100 -3.51 -9.76 -17.38
CA VAL A 100 -4.42 -10.01 -16.26
C VAL A 100 -5.57 -9.02 -16.24
N ARG A 101 -6.68 -9.40 -15.59
CA ARG A 101 -7.82 -8.49 -15.37
C ARG A 101 -7.81 -7.83 -14.01
N VAL A 102 -7.15 -8.46 -13.04
CA VAL A 102 -6.95 -7.87 -11.72
C VAL A 102 -5.96 -6.72 -11.84
N PRO A 103 -6.28 -5.51 -11.32
CA PRO A 103 -5.35 -4.38 -11.38
C PRO A 103 -4.02 -4.70 -10.70
N ILE A 104 -2.93 -4.14 -11.22
CA ILE A 104 -1.58 -4.28 -10.65
C ILE A 104 -1.18 -3.00 -9.96
N SER A 105 -0.63 -3.09 -8.76
CA SER A 105 -0.07 -1.94 -8.05
C SER A 105 1.41 -2.14 -7.72
N GLY A 106 2.12 -1.03 -7.49
CA GLY A 106 3.51 -1.08 -7.04
C GLY A 106 4.18 0.29 -6.99
N GLY A 107 5.49 0.28 -6.80
CA GLY A 107 6.32 1.49 -6.77
C GLY A 107 6.72 1.95 -5.37
N GLU A 108 6.41 1.19 -4.31
CA GLU A 108 6.92 1.49 -2.97
C GLU A 108 8.44 1.49 -2.94
N HIS A 109 9.08 0.55 -3.65
CA HIS A 109 10.54 0.44 -3.78
C HIS A 109 11.12 1.26 -4.95
N GLU A 110 10.39 2.25 -5.46
CA GLU A 110 10.86 3.14 -6.52
C GLU A 110 11.19 4.53 -6.00
N TYR A 111 12.24 5.11 -6.58
CA TYR A 111 12.85 6.33 -6.06
C TYR A 111 12.76 7.47 -7.07
N THR A 112 12.42 8.66 -6.57
CA THR A 112 12.32 9.90 -7.34
C THR A 112 11.29 9.87 -8.48
N ARG A 113 11.03 11.02 -9.09
CA ARG A 113 10.10 11.07 -10.23
C ARG A 113 10.60 10.38 -11.50
N TRP A 114 11.90 10.11 -11.61
CA TRP A 114 12.45 9.41 -12.78
C TRP A 114 12.10 7.93 -12.75
N GLY A 115 12.18 7.28 -11.57
CA GLY A 115 11.69 5.91 -11.37
C GLY A 115 10.17 5.84 -11.63
N ALA A 116 9.40 6.73 -10.99
CA ALA A 116 7.96 6.83 -11.22
C ALA A 116 7.60 6.97 -12.71
N LYS A 117 8.27 7.90 -13.42
CA LYS A 117 8.05 8.11 -14.85
C LYS A 117 8.33 6.86 -15.67
N ALA A 118 9.38 6.10 -15.35
CA ALA A 118 9.70 4.86 -16.06
C ALA A 118 8.56 3.83 -15.93
N LEU A 119 7.95 3.69 -14.75
CA LEU A 119 6.78 2.82 -14.57
C LEU A 119 5.57 3.33 -15.35
N PHE A 120 5.33 4.65 -15.35
CA PHE A 120 4.19 5.25 -16.04
C PHE A 120 4.32 5.10 -17.56
N ASP A 121 5.49 5.42 -18.13
CA ASP A 121 5.77 5.29 -19.56
C ASP A 121 5.64 3.84 -20.03
N ALA A 122 6.03 2.87 -19.20
CA ALA A 122 5.90 1.45 -19.50
C ALA A 122 4.47 0.92 -19.36
N GLY A 123 3.57 1.69 -18.73
CA GLY A 123 2.25 1.22 -18.32
C GLY A 123 2.35 0.03 -17.38
N ALA A 124 3.24 0.11 -16.38
CA ALA A 124 3.64 -1.00 -15.51
C ALA A 124 2.60 -1.35 -14.43
N CYS A 125 1.86 -0.37 -13.93
CA CYS A 125 0.85 -0.55 -12.89
C CYS A 125 -0.42 0.26 -13.20
N ASP A 126 -1.49 -0.03 -12.48
CA ASP A 126 -2.78 0.69 -12.45
C ASP A 126 -2.90 1.61 -11.22
N VAL A 127 -2.07 1.39 -10.20
CA VAL A 127 -2.00 2.19 -8.97
C VAL A 127 -0.54 2.33 -8.57
N TYR A 128 -0.09 3.56 -8.32
CA TYR A 128 1.29 3.85 -7.92
C TYR A 128 1.39 4.15 -6.42
N GLN A 129 2.42 3.60 -5.76
CA GLN A 129 2.44 3.46 -4.30
C GLN A 129 3.76 3.85 -3.63
N GLN A 130 4.44 4.89 -4.11
CA GLN A 130 5.69 5.35 -3.52
C GLN A 130 5.59 5.59 -2.01
N ASP A 131 6.64 5.22 -1.27
CA ASP A 131 6.80 5.67 0.10
C ASP A 131 7.40 7.08 0.12
N ILE A 132 6.82 7.98 0.92
CA ILE A 132 7.27 9.38 0.98
C ILE A 132 8.70 9.52 1.53
N TYR A 133 9.09 8.71 2.51
CA TYR A 133 10.43 8.79 3.10
C TYR A 133 11.49 8.18 2.19
N TRP A 134 11.11 7.27 1.29
CA TRP A 134 12.04 6.61 0.37
C TRP A 134 12.15 7.35 -0.96
N ALA A 135 11.03 7.78 -1.53
CA ALA A 135 10.97 8.36 -2.87
C ALA A 135 11.63 9.73 -3.04
N GLY A 136 12.12 10.34 -1.96
CA GLY A 136 12.81 11.64 -1.98
C GLY A 136 12.12 12.74 -1.16
N GLY A 137 11.23 12.37 -0.24
CA GLY A 137 10.56 13.28 0.67
C GLY A 137 9.37 14.03 0.06
N ILE A 138 8.69 14.82 0.90
CA ILE A 138 7.45 15.55 0.55
C ILE A 138 7.56 16.31 -0.77
N SER A 139 8.65 17.07 -0.96
CA SER A 139 8.87 17.85 -2.17
C SER A 139 8.86 16.97 -3.42
N GLU A 140 9.57 15.85 -3.41
CA GLU A 140 9.64 14.95 -4.56
C GLU A 140 8.33 14.18 -4.75
N THR A 141 7.68 13.75 -3.67
CA THR A 141 6.35 13.11 -3.73
C THR A 141 5.31 14.02 -4.38
N MET A 142 5.28 15.32 -4.06
CA MET A 142 4.37 16.28 -4.71
C MET A 142 4.60 16.36 -6.22
N LYS A 143 5.87 16.34 -6.66
CA LYS A 143 6.23 16.32 -8.09
C LYS A 143 5.84 15.01 -8.75
N ILE A 144 5.95 13.89 -8.05
CA ILE A 144 5.51 12.57 -8.52
C ILE A 144 3.99 12.55 -8.69
N ILE A 145 3.21 13.03 -7.72
CA ILE A 145 1.74 13.07 -7.83
C ILE A 145 1.30 14.01 -8.97
N THR A 146 1.98 15.16 -9.12
CA THR A 146 1.76 16.05 -10.27
C THR A 146 2.00 15.31 -11.59
N LEU A 147 3.12 14.59 -11.70
CA LEU A 147 3.42 13.79 -12.88
C LEU A 147 2.36 12.71 -13.13
N ALA A 148 1.97 11.97 -12.09
CA ALA A 148 0.97 10.90 -12.15
C ALA A 148 -0.37 11.39 -12.74
N SER A 149 -0.75 12.63 -12.43
CA SER A 149 -1.98 13.24 -12.98
C SER A 149 -1.99 13.35 -14.51
N ALA A 150 -0.81 13.45 -15.16
CA ALA A 150 -0.72 13.47 -16.63
C ALA A 150 -0.94 12.08 -17.28
N TYR A 151 -0.96 11.02 -16.48
CA TYR A 151 -1.16 9.63 -16.91
C TYR A 151 -2.49 9.05 -16.38
N ASP A 152 -3.34 9.88 -15.74
CA ASP A 152 -4.52 9.43 -15.01
C ASP A 152 -4.21 8.33 -13.97
N MET A 153 -3.01 8.39 -13.37
CA MET A 153 -2.51 7.37 -12.44
C MET A 153 -2.94 7.69 -11.00
N PRO A 154 -3.76 6.84 -10.35
CA PRO A 154 -4.05 6.97 -8.93
C PRO A 154 -2.78 6.72 -8.10
N VAL A 155 -2.61 7.54 -7.07
CA VAL A 155 -1.46 7.48 -6.16
C VAL A 155 -1.93 7.19 -4.74
N ILE A 156 -1.48 6.06 -4.18
CA ILE A 156 -1.78 5.62 -2.82
C ILE A 156 -0.44 5.33 -2.13
N PRO A 157 0.17 6.33 -1.45
CA PRO A 157 1.50 6.16 -0.86
C PRO A 157 1.57 5.00 0.12
N HIS A 158 2.70 4.29 0.11
CA HIS A 158 2.98 3.21 1.05
C HIS A 158 2.96 3.71 2.51
N GLY A 159 2.46 2.85 3.41
CA GLY A 159 2.00 3.19 4.75
C GLY A 159 3.06 3.30 5.84
N HIS A 160 4.36 3.28 5.52
CA HIS A 160 5.43 3.44 6.51
C HIS A 160 5.44 4.86 7.10
N SER A 161 5.04 5.84 6.29
CA SER A 161 5.28 7.27 6.48
C SER A 161 4.01 8.06 6.82
N THR A 162 3.10 7.47 7.60
CA THR A 162 1.71 7.92 7.80
C THR A 162 1.53 9.44 8.01
N PRO A 163 2.25 10.12 8.92
CA PRO A 163 2.04 11.56 9.13
C PRO A 163 2.31 12.39 7.88
N ALA A 164 3.42 12.13 7.17
CA ALA A 164 3.73 12.81 5.94
C ALA A 164 2.76 12.43 4.81
N SER A 165 2.45 11.14 4.67
CA SER A 165 1.51 10.62 3.67
C SER A 165 0.13 11.25 3.80
N ALA A 166 -0.41 11.32 5.02
CA ALA A 166 -1.72 11.90 5.27
C ALA A 166 -1.79 13.38 4.85
N HIS A 167 -0.77 14.19 5.18
CA HIS A 167 -0.72 15.59 4.78
C HIS A 167 -0.60 15.76 3.27
N VAL A 168 0.29 14.99 2.64
CA VAL A 168 0.52 15.07 1.20
C VAL A 168 -0.74 14.72 0.43
N ILE A 169 -1.38 13.58 0.72
CA ILE A 169 -2.55 13.16 -0.08
C ILE A 169 -3.77 14.06 0.14
N ALA A 170 -3.94 14.64 1.34
CA ALA A 170 -5.06 15.55 1.62
C ALA A 170 -4.97 16.86 0.84
N ALA A 171 -3.80 17.21 0.30
CA ALA A 171 -3.60 18.35 -0.58
C ALA A 171 -4.03 18.09 -2.04
N TRP A 172 -4.41 16.85 -2.38
CA TRP A 172 -4.81 16.45 -3.73
C TRP A 172 -6.28 16.03 -3.80
N PRO A 173 -6.92 16.12 -4.98
CA PRO A 173 -8.26 15.59 -5.17
C PRO A 173 -8.32 14.09 -4.86
N GLN A 174 -9.45 13.65 -4.29
CA GLN A 174 -9.68 12.24 -3.99
C GLN A 174 -9.62 11.34 -5.23
N THR A 175 -9.85 11.89 -6.44
CA THR A 175 -9.68 11.16 -7.71
C THR A 175 -8.22 10.82 -8.02
N THR A 176 -7.26 11.60 -7.50
CA THR A 176 -5.81 11.36 -7.66
C THR A 176 -5.26 10.57 -6.49
N CYS A 177 -5.63 10.94 -5.26
CA CYS A 177 -5.20 10.25 -4.05
C CYS A 177 -6.41 9.78 -3.24
N PRO A 178 -6.98 8.59 -3.56
CA PRO A 178 -8.25 8.15 -3.01
C PRO A 178 -8.16 7.53 -1.61
N LEU A 179 -6.98 7.05 -1.22
CA LEU A 179 -6.77 6.27 0.00
C LEU A 179 -5.44 6.62 0.67
N LEU A 180 -5.38 6.37 1.97
CA LEU A 180 -4.16 6.31 2.77
C LEU A 180 -3.93 4.87 3.20
N GLU A 181 -2.73 4.34 2.97
CA GLU A 181 -2.35 3.09 3.62
C GLU A 181 -2.03 3.34 5.10
N TYR A 182 -2.60 2.52 5.99
CA TYR A 182 -2.34 2.60 7.43
C TYR A 182 -1.92 1.23 7.97
N LEU A 183 -0.63 1.05 8.22
CA LEU A 183 -0.09 -0.17 8.81
C LEU A 183 -0.43 -0.26 10.30
N ILE A 184 -1.54 -0.92 10.65
CA ILE A 184 -2.11 -0.94 12.01
C ILE A 184 -1.07 -1.26 13.10
N LYS A 185 -0.26 -2.30 12.89
CA LYS A 185 0.74 -2.73 13.88
C LYS A 185 1.97 -1.84 13.90
N TRP A 186 2.46 -1.46 12.73
CA TRP A 186 3.69 -0.68 12.59
C TRP A 186 3.51 0.77 13.05
N ASN A 187 2.32 1.34 12.88
CA ASN A 187 2.05 2.69 13.38
C ASN A 187 2.11 2.80 14.92
N THR A 188 1.91 1.71 15.66
CA THR A 188 2.20 1.68 17.10
C THR A 188 3.68 1.94 17.40
N ILE A 189 4.58 1.46 16.53
CA ILE A 189 6.03 1.62 16.67
C ILE A 189 6.46 2.96 16.07
N HIS A 190 6.10 3.25 14.82
CA HIS A 190 6.54 4.44 14.09
C HIS A 190 6.06 5.74 14.73
N GLN A 191 4.90 5.70 15.39
CA GLN A 191 4.31 6.86 16.05
C GLN A 191 4.45 6.80 17.58
N HIS A 192 5.23 5.85 18.12
CA HIS A 192 5.35 5.63 19.57
C HIS A 192 5.70 6.93 20.30
N PHE A 193 6.78 7.59 19.86
CA PHE A 193 7.29 8.83 20.44
C PHE A 193 6.46 10.07 20.11
N LEU A 194 5.42 9.98 19.29
CA LEU A 194 4.60 11.16 18.98
C LEU A 194 3.63 11.44 20.12
N LYS A 195 3.52 12.72 20.48
CA LYS A 195 2.56 13.21 21.48
C LYS A 195 1.12 13.02 21.02
N THR A 196 0.88 13.17 19.72
CA THR A 196 -0.47 13.02 19.13
C THR A 196 -0.38 12.14 17.88
N PRO A 197 -0.32 10.80 18.03
CA PRO A 197 -0.27 9.89 16.89
C PRO A 197 -1.57 9.97 16.08
N LEU A 198 -1.44 9.97 14.75
CA LEU A 198 -2.56 9.82 13.83
C LEU A 198 -3.14 8.43 13.95
N LYS A 199 -4.45 8.37 14.20
CA LYS A 199 -5.23 7.13 14.27
C LYS A 199 -6.46 7.25 13.38
N PRO A 200 -6.74 6.25 12.53
CA PRO A 200 -8.02 6.18 11.84
C PRO A 200 -9.15 6.01 12.86
N ILE A 201 -10.23 6.77 12.67
CA ILE A 201 -11.49 6.61 13.42
C ILE A 201 -12.58 6.35 12.37
N ASN A 202 -13.29 5.22 12.50
CA ASN A 202 -14.27 4.77 11.49
C ASN A 202 -13.67 4.69 10.08
N GLY A 203 -12.43 4.22 9.97
CA GLY A 203 -11.71 4.12 8.69
C GLY A 203 -11.22 5.45 8.10
N ILE A 204 -11.33 6.57 8.83
CA ILE A 204 -10.95 7.91 8.33
C ILE A 204 -9.82 8.48 9.20
N VAL A 205 -8.77 9.01 8.56
CA VAL A 205 -7.72 9.80 9.23
C VAL A 205 -8.07 11.28 9.13
N THR A 206 -8.11 11.95 10.27
CA THR A 206 -8.30 13.41 10.34
C THR A 206 -6.95 14.07 10.59
N LEU A 207 -6.61 15.08 9.78
CA LEU A 207 -5.36 15.82 9.94
C LEU A 207 -5.40 16.77 11.14
N PRO A 208 -4.25 16.99 11.81
CA PRO A 208 -4.13 18.01 12.84
C PRO A 208 -4.25 19.42 12.22
N THR A 209 -4.66 20.38 13.03
CA THR A 209 -4.76 21.79 12.63
C THR A 209 -3.53 22.63 13.02
N ALA A 210 -2.61 22.05 13.79
CA ALA A 210 -1.36 22.70 14.17
C ALA A 210 -0.39 22.79 12.97
N PRO A 211 0.52 23.79 12.94
CA PRO A 211 1.52 23.90 11.88
C PRO A 211 2.45 22.68 11.79
N GLY A 212 2.89 22.36 10.56
CA GLY A 212 3.82 21.26 10.29
C GLY A 212 3.12 19.91 10.14
N LEU A 213 3.84 18.82 10.39
CA LEU A 213 3.34 17.44 10.21
C LEU A 213 2.65 16.85 11.45
N GLY A 214 2.53 17.61 12.54
CA GLY A 214 2.01 17.12 13.82
C GLY A 214 2.89 16.06 14.50
N MET A 215 4.20 16.09 14.25
CA MET A 215 5.18 15.13 14.79
C MET A 215 5.91 15.64 16.04
N GLU A 216 5.19 16.35 16.92
CA GLU A 216 5.72 16.73 18.23
C GLU A 216 6.04 15.47 19.04
N LEU A 217 7.22 15.44 19.66
CA LEU A 217 7.63 14.32 20.51
C LEU A 217 6.94 14.42 21.87
N ASP A 218 6.62 13.26 22.42
CA ASP A 218 6.09 13.09 23.76
C ASP A 218 7.26 12.96 24.75
N GLU A 219 7.53 14.01 25.52
CA GLU A 219 8.61 14.02 26.50
C GLU A 219 8.43 12.90 27.55
N ASP A 220 7.19 12.55 27.89
CA ASP A 220 6.87 11.49 28.86
C ASP A 220 7.24 10.08 28.35
N LYS A 221 7.49 9.93 27.05
CA LYS A 221 7.93 8.66 26.43
C LYS A 221 9.44 8.61 26.20
N THR A 222 10.16 9.64 26.64
CA THR A 222 11.60 9.77 26.40
C THR A 222 12.34 9.66 27.73
N GLU A 223 13.04 8.54 27.95
CA GLU A 223 13.89 8.38 29.14
C GLU A 223 15.22 9.11 29.00
N THR A 224 15.82 9.06 27.81
CA THR A 224 17.08 9.72 27.47
C THR A 224 17.02 10.26 26.03
N GLN A 225 17.65 11.41 25.81
CA GLN A 225 17.79 12.02 24.49
C GLN A 225 19.22 12.51 24.31
N GLU A 226 19.86 12.08 23.23
CA GLU A 226 21.21 12.50 22.85
C GLU A 226 21.17 13.09 21.44
N GLU A 227 21.65 14.31 21.28
CA GLU A 227 21.81 14.93 19.96
C GLU A 227 23.12 14.45 19.34
N ILE A 228 23.02 13.60 18.32
CA ILE A 228 24.18 13.12 17.58
C ILE A 228 24.51 14.14 16.49
N LYS A 229 25.71 14.71 16.54
CA LYS A 229 26.23 15.51 15.42
C LYS A 229 26.63 14.57 14.28
N LEU A 230 25.86 14.60 13.19
CA LEU A 230 26.15 13.92 11.93
C LEU A 230 27.29 14.60 11.16
#